data_AF-A0A5C6FEK2-F1
#
_entry.id   AF-A0A5C6FEK2-F1
#
_cell.length_a   1.000
_cell.length_b   1.000
_cell.length_c   1.000
_cell.angle_alpha   90.00
_cell.angle_beta   90.00
_cell.angle_gamma   90.00
#
_symmetry.space_group_name_H-M   'P 1'
#
loop_
_entity.id
_entity.type
_entity.pdbx_description
1 polymer ?
#
loop_
_entity_poly.entity_id
_entity_poly.type
_entity_poly.pdbx_seq_one_letter_code
_entity_poly.pdbx_strand_id
1 'polypeptide(L)'
;MFILSFPTLPLLDIAASDGPATPGAADLNANPIAAPSADLGWWDWFTGLFSPASEWFGIEWLGPTGVVILAVMLVVLCIVAWGLNLISLPGNWLGVALLALFAWLGPDSGRAAIGYTAVAVAFGFALLGEVVEFAAGAMGAQKAGASRRSTLFAMIGSMAGAVGGAIIGVPVPVIGPVLAAILFGGVGAMAGAMYGEWSDGRAWRDSWSIAHAAFWGRTFGTLGKFAAGLAIVLIAIGGVLVN
;
A
#
# COMPACT_ATOMS: atom_id res chain seq x y z
N MET A 1 6.08 -45.21 -61.52
CA MET A 1 7.27 -45.75 -60.83
C MET A 1 8.33 -44.67 -60.85
N PHE A 2 8.36 -43.82 -59.82
CA PHE A 2 9.22 -42.65 -59.72
C PHE A 2 10.60 -43.09 -59.20
N ILE A 3 11.64 -42.90 -60.00
CA ILE A 3 13.02 -43.21 -59.62
C ILE A 3 13.63 -41.94 -59.01
N LEU A 4 14.01 -42.03 -57.73
CA LEU A 4 14.68 -40.98 -56.97
C LEU A 4 16.09 -40.77 -57.53
N SER A 5 16.44 -39.51 -57.82
CA SER A 5 17.79 -39.09 -58.21
C SER A 5 18.41 -38.33 -57.04
N PHE A 6 19.52 -38.84 -56.49
CA PHE A 6 20.31 -38.18 -55.44
C PHE A 6 21.46 -37.40 -56.10
N PRO A 7 21.76 -36.16 -55.70
CA PRO A 7 23.00 -35.49 -56.11
C PRO A 7 24.20 -35.99 -55.29
N THR A 8 25.30 -36.25 -56.00
CA THR A 8 26.61 -36.68 -55.50
C THR A 8 27.33 -35.54 -54.77
N LEU A 9 27.81 -35.79 -53.55
CA LEU A 9 28.76 -34.92 -52.86
C LEU A 9 30.18 -35.12 -53.42
N PRO A 10 31.00 -34.07 -53.61
CA PRO A 10 32.42 -34.23 -53.82
C PRO A 10 33.14 -34.52 -52.49
N LEU A 11 33.91 -35.61 -52.47
CA LEU A 11 34.94 -35.91 -51.47
C LEU A 11 36.10 -34.91 -51.63
N LEU A 12 36.52 -34.30 -50.52
CA LEU A 12 37.84 -33.69 -50.35
C LEU A 12 38.94 -34.69 -50.79
N ASP A 13 40.06 -34.22 -51.35
CA ASP A 13 41.33 -34.23 -50.61
C ASP A 13 42.50 -33.50 -51.31
N ILE A 14 43.47 -33.09 -50.47
CA ILE A 14 44.88 -32.73 -50.70
C ILE A 14 45.21 -31.24 -50.88
N ALA A 15 45.65 -30.62 -49.78
CA ALA A 15 47.08 -30.39 -49.58
C ALA A 15 47.42 -30.12 -48.10
N ALA A 16 48.39 -30.88 -47.60
CA ALA A 16 48.95 -30.79 -46.26
C ALA A 16 50.02 -29.69 -46.15
N SER A 17 49.98 -28.93 -45.04
CA SER A 17 51.09 -28.19 -44.38
C SER A 17 50.43 -27.27 -43.33
N ASP A 18 50.70 -27.26 -42.03
CA ASP A 18 51.87 -27.63 -41.24
C ASP A 18 51.46 -27.93 -39.78
N GLY A 19 52.39 -28.52 -39.03
CA GLY A 19 52.31 -28.76 -37.58
C GLY A 19 52.30 -27.48 -36.71
N PRO A 20 52.48 -27.62 -35.39
CA PRO A 20 51.64 -26.98 -34.38
C PRO A 20 51.92 -25.49 -34.20
N ALA A 21 50.92 -24.66 -34.47
CA ALA A 21 50.92 -23.28 -33.99
C ALA A 21 50.69 -23.29 -32.47
N THR A 22 51.71 -22.86 -31.74
CA THR A 22 51.69 -22.44 -30.33
C THR A 22 50.41 -21.66 -29.99
N PRO A 23 49.83 -21.84 -28.78
CA PRO A 23 48.61 -21.14 -28.39
C PRO A 23 48.86 -19.63 -28.39
N GLY A 24 48.34 -18.95 -29.41
CA GLY A 24 48.26 -17.50 -29.47
C GLY A 24 47.14 -17.04 -28.54
N ALA A 25 47.50 -16.19 -27.58
CA ALA A 25 46.66 -15.63 -26.53
C ALA A 25 45.37 -14.93 -27.02
N ALA A 26 44.30 -15.67 -27.30
CA ALA A 26 43.03 -15.07 -27.71
C ALA A 26 41.75 -15.78 -27.21
N ASP A 27 41.85 -16.72 -26.26
CA ASP A 27 40.68 -17.49 -25.79
C ASP A 27 40.32 -17.22 -24.32
N LEU A 28 40.54 -15.99 -23.83
CA LEU A 28 40.17 -15.59 -22.45
C LEU A 28 38.82 -14.87 -22.35
N ASN A 29 38.03 -14.77 -23.42
CA ASN A 29 36.69 -14.17 -23.40
C ASN A 29 35.56 -15.18 -23.62
N ALA A 30 35.76 -16.42 -23.17
CA ALA A 30 34.64 -17.28 -22.81
C ALA A 30 33.98 -16.70 -21.55
N ASN A 31 32.88 -15.95 -21.75
CA ASN A 31 31.91 -15.48 -20.77
C ASN A 31 32.39 -15.54 -19.30
N PRO A 32 33.08 -14.51 -18.79
CA PRO A 32 33.11 -14.37 -17.36
C PRO A 32 31.68 -13.98 -16.97
N ILE A 33 31.09 -14.68 -16.01
CA ILE A 33 30.34 -13.98 -14.98
C ILE A 33 31.28 -12.84 -14.60
N ALA A 34 31.02 -11.62 -15.10
CA ALA A 34 31.93 -10.51 -14.94
C ALA A 34 32.21 -10.44 -13.44
N ALA A 35 33.46 -10.69 -13.05
CA ALA A 35 33.86 -10.47 -11.68
C ALA A 35 33.38 -9.06 -11.35
N PRO A 36 32.61 -8.85 -10.26
CA PRO A 36 32.06 -7.55 -9.96
C PRO A 36 33.24 -6.59 -10.01
N SER A 37 33.18 -5.60 -10.91
CA SER A 37 34.22 -4.57 -11.02
C SER A 37 34.49 -4.11 -9.61
N ALA A 38 35.77 -4.06 -9.21
CA ALA A 38 36.21 -3.72 -7.85
C ALA A 38 35.85 -2.29 -7.41
N ASP A 39 34.99 -1.64 -8.20
CA ASP A 39 34.53 -0.27 -8.15
C ASP A 39 33.00 -0.24 -7.93
N LEU A 40 32.41 -1.28 -7.32
CA LEU A 40 31.04 -1.20 -6.79
C LEU A 40 31.03 -0.09 -5.72
N GLY A 41 30.75 1.13 -6.16
CA GLY A 41 30.64 2.27 -5.28
C GLY A 41 29.51 2.01 -4.30
N TRP A 42 29.64 2.53 -3.08
CA TRP A 42 28.53 2.51 -2.12
C TRP A 42 27.24 3.11 -2.70
N TRP A 43 27.38 3.98 -3.72
CA TRP A 43 26.29 4.48 -4.54
C TRP A 43 25.60 3.42 -5.39
N ASP A 44 26.32 2.54 -6.07
CA ASP A 44 25.73 1.45 -6.87
C ASP A 44 25.05 0.40 -5.98
N TRP A 45 25.66 0.13 -4.82
CA TRP A 45 25.02 -0.68 -3.77
C TRP A 45 23.73 -0.01 -3.26
N PHE A 46 23.76 1.30 -3.03
CA PHE A 46 22.60 2.06 -2.57
C PHE A 46 21.50 2.15 -3.63
N THR A 47 21.83 2.35 -4.91
CA THR A 47 20.85 2.37 -6.01
C THR A 47 20.34 0.97 -6.34
N GLY A 48 21.16 -0.06 -6.12
CA GLY A 48 20.76 -1.47 -6.20
C GLY A 48 19.63 -1.80 -5.22
N LEU A 49 19.60 -1.17 -4.04
CA LEU A 49 18.47 -1.28 -3.10
C LEU A 49 17.16 -0.70 -3.63
N PHE A 50 17.17 0.12 -4.69
CA PHE A 50 15.97 0.68 -5.32
C PHE A 50 15.69 0.08 -6.70
N SER A 51 16.52 -0.86 -7.17
CA SER A 51 16.21 -1.64 -8.37
C SER A 51 14.99 -2.53 -8.11
N PRO A 52 14.19 -2.88 -9.13
CA PRO A 52 13.04 -3.76 -8.96
C PRO A 52 13.47 -5.03 -8.24
N ALA A 53 12.85 -5.29 -7.10
CA ALA A 53 13.31 -6.38 -6.27
C ALA A 53 12.91 -7.75 -6.84
N SER A 54 12.15 -7.78 -7.93
CA SER A 54 11.91 -8.97 -8.76
C SER A 54 13.22 -9.66 -9.16
N GLU A 55 14.28 -8.89 -9.43
CA GLU A 55 15.63 -9.40 -9.72
C GLU A 55 16.34 -9.96 -8.48
N TRP A 56 16.11 -9.38 -7.31
CA TRP A 56 16.74 -9.78 -6.04
C TRP A 56 16.05 -10.98 -5.37
N PHE A 57 14.72 -11.04 -5.47
CA PHE A 57 13.85 -12.02 -4.82
C PHE A 57 13.26 -13.03 -5.80
N GLY A 58 13.77 -13.11 -7.04
CA GLY A 58 13.43 -14.12 -8.03
C GLY A 58 11.93 -14.35 -8.25
N ILE A 59 11.11 -13.32 -8.16
CA ILE A 59 9.64 -13.42 -8.23
C ILE A 59 9.16 -14.07 -9.55
N GLU A 60 10.04 -14.18 -10.56
CA GLU A 60 9.87 -14.97 -11.78
C GLU A 60 9.37 -16.41 -11.55
N TRP A 61 9.72 -17.08 -10.43
CA TRP A 61 9.23 -18.43 -10.14
C TRP A 61 7.75 -18.50 -9.78
N LEU A 62 7.11 -17.37 -9.44
CA LEU A 62 5.69 -17.34 -9.06
C LEU A 62 4.76 -17.63 -10.24
N GLY A 63 5.27 -17.50 -11.48
CA GLY A 63 4.50 -17.66 -12.70
C GLY A 63 3.28 -16.72 -12.76
N PRO A 64 2.44 -16.83 -13.79
CA PRO A 64 1.27 -15.97 -13.93
C PRO A 64 0.27 -16.09 -12.76
N THR A 65 0.15 -17.29 -12.20
CA THR A 65 -0.79 -17.56 -11.09
C THR A 65 -0.38 -16.88 -9.80
N GLY A 66 0.92 -16.86 -9.46
CA GLY A 66 1.40 -16.23 -8.23
C GLY A 66 1.27 -14.71 -8.27
N VAL A 67 1.44 -14.08 -9.45
CA VAL A 67 1.19 -12.64 -9.63
C VAL A 67 -0.26 -12.29 -9.33
N VAL A 68 -1.21 -13.09 -9.82
CA VAL A 68 -2.65 -12.89 -9.54
C VAL A 68 -2.94 -13.02 -8.05
N ILE A 69 -2.34 -14.01 -7.38
CA ILE A 69 -2.51 -14.19 -5.93
C ILE A 69 -2.00 -12.97 -5.15
N LEU A 70 -0.82 -12.46 -5.50
CA LEU A 70 -0.26 -11.25 -4.87
C LEU A 70 -1.13 -10.02 -5.11
N ALA A 71 -1.66 -9.87 -6.33
CA ALA A 71 -2.54 -8.76 -6.68
C ALA A 71 -3.88 -8.81 -5.91
N VAL A 72 -4.47 -10.01 -5.77
CA VAL A 72 -5.67 -10.21 -4.93
C VAL A 72 -5.35 -9.94 -3.46
N MET A 73 -4.21 -10.43 -2.97
CA MET A 73 -3.76 -10.18 -1.60
C MET A 73 -3.59 -8.68 -1.33
N LEU A 74 -2.98 -7.94 -2.26
CA LEU A 74 -2.84 -6.49 -2.18
C LEU A 74 -4.21 -5.81 -2.00
N VAL A 75 -5.19 -6.15 -2.84
CA VAL A 75 -6.52 -5.55 -2.77
C VAL A 75 -7.19 -5.87 -1.44
N VAL A 76 -7.11 -7.12 -0.98
CA VAL A 76 -7.67 -7.54 0.32
C VAL A 76 -7.01 -6.77 1.46
N LEU A 77 -5.69 -6.65 1.47
CA LEU A 77 -4.95 -5.90 2.48
C LEU A 77 -5.29 -4.39 2.43
N CYS A 78 -5.50 -3.82 1.25
CA CYS A 78 -5.97 -2.44 1.11
C CYS A 78 -7.38 -2.24 1.67
N ILE A 79 -8.29 -3.21 1.51
CA ILE A 79 -9.63 -3.19 2.11
C ILE A 79 -9.52 -3.27 3.64
N VAL A 80 -8.65 -4.13 4.17
CA VAL A 80 -8.39 -4.22 5.61
C VAL A 80 -7.85 -2.89 6.12
N ALA A 81 -6.82 -2.34 5.46
CA ALA A 81 -6.24 -1.04 5.78
C ALA A 81 -7.28 0.08 5.75
N TRP A 82 -8.18 0.07 4.77
CA TRP A 82 -9.30 0.99 4.69
C TRP A 82 -10.23 0.88 5.90
N GLY A 83 -10.58 -0.34 6.32
CA GLY A 83 -11.38 -0.61 7.52
C GLY A 83 -10.73 -0.11 8.82
N LEU A 84 -9.39 -0.13 8.93
CA LEU A 84 -8.68 0.38 10.11
C LEU A 84 -8.94 1.88 10.38
N ASN A 85 -9.28 2.67 9.36
CA ASN A 85 -9.65 4.08 9.56
C ASN A 85 -10.88 4.26 10.47
N LEU A 86 -11.79 3.27 10.52
CA LEU A 86 -12.98 3.34 11.37
C LEU A 86 -12.63 3.38 12.86
N ILE A 87 -11.50 2.78 13.24
CA ILE A 87 -11.02 2.71 14.64
C ILE A 87 -9.88 3.70 14.91
N SER A 88 -9.79 4.78 14.13
CA SER A 88 -8.80 5.87 14.29
C SER A 88 -7.35 5.49 14.01
N LEU A 89 -7.08 4.38 13.30
CA LEU A 89 -5.73 4.02 12.88
C LEU A 89 -5.35 4.72 11.56
N PRO A 90 -4.04 4.88 11.27
CA PRO A 90 -3.52 5.45 10.02
C PRO A 90 -3.67 4.48 8.84
N GLY A 91 -4.88 4.00 8.58
CA GLY A 91 -5.18 2.97 7.58
C GLY A 91 -4.81 3.37 6.15
N ASN A 92 -5.05 4.64 5.79
CA ASN A 92 -4.69 5.15 4.47
C ASN A 92 -3.18 5.10 4.19
N TRP A 93 -2.35 5.36 5.21
CA TRP A 93 -0.89 5.24 5.09
C TRP A 93 -0.45 3.79 4.87
N LEU A 94 -1.10 2.85 5.55
CA LEU A 94 -0.86 1.42 5.32
C LEU A 94 -1.23 1.03 3.89
N GLY A 95 -2.37 1.51 3.36
CA GLY A 95 -2.76 1.27 1.97
C GLY A 95 -1.75 1.81 0.96
N VAL A 96 -1.23 3.03 1.18
CA VAL A 96 -0.17 3.61 0.33
C VAL A 96 1.13 2.82 0.44
N ALA A 97 1.52 2.40 1.63
CA ALA A 97 2.72 1.58 1.83
C ALA A 97 2.61 0.23 1.12
N LEU A 98 1.45 -0.41 1.17
CA LEU A 98 1.18 -1.66 0.45
C LEU A 98 1.25 -1.46 -1.07
N LEU A 99 0.66 -0.37 -1.59
CA LEU A 99 0.76 -0.02 -3.01
C LEU A 99 2.18 0.27 -3.44
N ALA A 100 2.95 1.02 -2.64
CA ALA A 100 4.35 1.31 -2.92
C ALA A 100 5.20 0.04 -2.90
N LEU A 101 4.97 -0.83 -1.93
CA LEU A 101 5.64 -2.12 -1.83
C LEU A 101 5.32 -3.00 -3.03
N PHE A 102 4.06 -3.05 -3.45
CA PHE A 102 3.68 -3.82 -4.63
C PHE A 102 4.20 -3.20 -5.93
N ALA A 103 4.27 -1.88 -6.05
CA ALA A 103 4.87 -1.21 -7.19
C ALA A 103 6.39 -1.43 -7.28
N TRP A 104 7.05 -1.70 -6.15
CA TRP A 104 8.50 -1.92 -6.08
C TRP A 104 8.89 -3.41 -6.19
N LEU A 105 8.10 -4.33 -5.60
CA LEU A 105 8.35 -5.78 -5.66
C LEU A 105 7.62 -6.46 -6.82
N GLY A 106 6.53 -5.87 -7.31
CA GLY A 106 5.65 -6.47 -8.30
C GLY A 106 6.21 -6.46 -9.72
N PRO A 107 5.43 -6.95 -10.71
CA PRO A 107 5.86 -6.97 -12.09
C PRO A 107 6.09 -5.56 -12.66
N ASP A 108 7.23 -5.34 -13.31
CA ASP A 108 7.57 -4.06 -13.97
C ASP A 108 6.72 -3.81 -15.23
N SER A 109 6.25 -4.89 -15.87
CA SER A 109 5.41 -4.83 -17.06
C SER A 109 4.46 -6.02 -17.17
N GLY A 110 3.32 -5.81 -17.83
CA GLY A 110 2.30 -6.84 -18.05
C GLY A 110 1.13 -6.76 -17.07
N ARG A 111 0.40 -7.88 -16.96
CA ARG A 111 -0.85 -7.94 -16.19
C ARG A 111 -0.64 -7.65 -14.72
N ALA A 112 -1.48 -6.79 -14.16
CA ALA A 112 -1.43 -6.31 -12.77
C ALA A 112 -0.19 -5.49 -12.38
N ALA A 113 0.59 -4.96 -13.33
CA ALA A 113 1.67 -4.02 -13.02
C ALA A 113 1.08 -2.72 -12.44
N ILE A 114 1.57 -2.28 -11.28
CA ILE A 114 1.16 -1.00 -10.66
C ILE A 114 2.31 -0.02 -10.75
N GLY A 115 2.12 1.03 -11.55
CA GLY A 115 3.10 2.10 -11.69
C GLY A 115 3.12 3.07 -10.50
N TYR A 116 4.24 3.75 -10.31
CA TYR A 116 4.43 4.78 -9.28
C TYR A 116 3.42 5.94 -9.36
N THR A 117 2.81 6.19 -10.52
CA THR A 117 1.72 7.17 -10.66
C THR A 117 0.52 6.82 -9.79
N ALA A 118 0.13 5.54 -9.73
CA ALA A 118 -0.97 5.09 -8.88
C ALA A 118 -0.64 5.30 -7.39
N VAL A 119 0.62 5.02 -7.01
CA VAL A 119 1.13 5.26 -5.66
C VAL A 119 1.09 6.76 -5.30
N ALA A 120 1.55 7.63 -6.20
CA ALA A 120 1.55 9.08 -6.00
C ALA A 120 0.13 9.65 -5.85
N VAL A 121 -0.82 9.19 -6.66
CA VAL A 121 -2.23 9.59 -6.54
C VAL A 121 -2.83 9.08 -5.23
N ALA A 122 -2.58 7.82 -4.86
CA ALA A 122 -3.02 7.25 -3.59
C ALA A 122 -2.44 8.01 -2.38
N PHE A 123 -1.17 8.40 -2.43
CA PHE A 123 -0.53 9.25 -1.44
C PHE A 123 -1.25 10.60 -1.31
N GLY A 124 -1.60 11.23 -2.43
CA GLY A 124 -2.40 12.47 -2.45
C GLY A 124 -3.74 12.30 -1.73
N PHE A 125 -4.48 11.22 -2.01
CA PHE A 125 -5.71 10.91 -1.29
C PHE A 125 -5.49 10.65 0.20
N ALA A 126 -4.45 9.88 0.57
CA ALA A 126 -4.11 9.63 1.96
C ALA A 126 -3.88 10.96 2.70
N LEU A 127 -3.06 11.84 2.15
CA LEU A 127 -2.79 13.16 2.71
C LEU A 127 -4.06 13.99 2.84
N LEU A 128 -4.91 14.04 1.82
CA LEU A 128 -6.19 14.75 1.88
C LEU A 128 -7.10 14.21 2.99
N GLY A 129 -7.21 12.88 3.12
CA GLY A 129 -8.01 12.24 4.15
C GLY A 129 -7.54 12.58 5.56
N GLU A 130 -6.22 12.54 5.79
CA GLU A 130 -5.62 12.94 7.06
C GLU A 130 -5.86 14.43 7.34
N VAL A 131 -5.63 15.31 6.37
CA VAL A 131 -5.87 16.76 6.53
C VAL A 131 -7.34 17.03 6.87
N VAL A 132 -8.29 16.35 6.23
CA VAL A 132 -9.72 16.49 6.55
C VAL A 132 -10.01 16.05 7.98
N GLU A 133 -9.46 14.92 8.43
CA GLU A 133 -9.64 14.44 9.81
C GLU A 133 -9.03 15.40 10.84
N PHE A 134 -7.81 15.86 10.60
CA PHE A 134 -7.13 16.83 11.46
C PHE A 134 -7.87 18.17 11.48
N ALA A 135 -8.32 18.66 10.34
CA ALA A 135 -9.06 19.92 10.25
C ALA A 135 -10.43 19.81 10.96
N ALA A 136 -11.17 18.72 10.75
CA ALA A 136 -12.46 18.50 11.41
C ALA A 136 -12.31 18.38 12.94
N GLY A 137 -11.28 17.66 13.41
CA GLY A 137 -10.98 17.53 14.84
C GLY A 137 -10.49 18.83 15.48
N ALA A 138 -9.53 19.52 14.84
CA ALA A 138 -8.94 20.74 15.36
C ALA A 138 -9.93 21.92 15.37
N MET A 139 -10.69 22.12 14.28
CA MET A 139 -11.68 23.19 14.21
C MET A 139 -12.83 22.99 15.20
N GLY A 140 -13.25 21.75 15.43
CA GLY A 140 -14.28 21.42 16.43
C GLY A 140 -13.80 21.67 17.86
N ALA A 141 -12.62 21.17 18.21
CA ALA A 141 -12.10 21.25 19.58
C ALA A 141 -11.63 22.68 19.97
N GLN A 142 -10.97 23.40 19.07
CA GLN A 142 -10.46 24.74 19.37
C GLN A 142 -11.57 25.78 19.51
N LYS A 143 -12.59 25.74 18.65
CA LYS A 143 -13.72 26.70 18.72
C LYS A 143 -14.56 26.51 19.98
N ALA A 144 -14.61 25.30 20.53
CA ALA A 144 -15.39 24.99 21.72
C ALA A 144 -14.61 25.19 23.04
N GLY A 145 -13.30 25.45 23.00
CA GLY A 145 -12.49 25.60 24.21
C GLY A 145 -12.26 24.29 24.98
N ALA A 146 -12.12 23.18 24.23
CA ALA A 146 -11.91 21.85 24.79
C ALA A 146 -10.59 21.76 25.58
N SER A 147 -10.64 21.12 26.75
CA SER A 147 -9.44 20.84 27.55
C SER A 147 -8.58 19.76 26.89
N ARG A 148 -7.31 19.69 27.28
CA ARG A 148 -6.40 18.61 26.83
C ARG A 148 -6.91 17.24 27.28
N ARG A 149 -7.50 17.14 28.47
CA ARG A 149 -8.08 15.90 28.98
C ARG A 149 -9.33 15.52 28.19
N SER A 150 -10.19 16.49 27.88
CA SER A 150 -11.37 16.28 27.03
C SER A 150 -10.97 15.71 25.67
N THR A 151 -9.95 16.27 25.03
CA THR A 151 -9.44 15.77 23.75
C THR A 151 -8.94 14.32 23.85
N LEU A 152 -8.19 13.98 24.90
CA LEU A 152 -7.68 12.63 25.11
C LEU A 152 -8.80 11.61 25.35
N PHE A 153 -9.74 11.92 26.25
CA PHE A 153 -10.86 11.02 26.53
C PHE A 153 -11.80 10.90 25.33
N ALA A 154 -11.97 11.95 24.53
CA ALA A 154 -12.71 11.89 23.28
C ALA A 154 -12.08 10.89 22.29
N MET A 155 -10.75 10.88 22.15
CA MET A 155 -10.07 9.89 21.31
C MET A 155 -10.30 8.45 21.80
N ILE A 156 -10.09 8.21 23.10
CA ILE A 156 -10.26 6.88 23.71
C ILE A 156 -11.71 6.40 23.59
N GLY A 157 -12.65 7.27 23.97
CA GLY A 157 -14.07 7.01 23.86
C GLY A 157 -14.48 6.74 22.43
N SER A 158 -13.91 7.46 21.45
CA SER A 158 -14.18 7.24 20.05
C SER A 158 -13.72 5.87 19.56
N MET A 159 -12.52 5.43 19.95
CA MET A 159 -12.02 4.11 19.58
C MET A 159 -12.89 3.01 20.17
N ALA A 160 -13.22 3.11 21.47
CA ALA A 160 -14.09 2.15 22.14
C ALA A 160 -15.49 2.11 21.51
N GLY A 161 -16.05 3.30 21.22
CA GLY A 161 -17.33 3.45 20.54
C GLY A 161 -17.32 2.84 19.13
N ALA A 162 -16.28 3.11 18.33
CA ALA A 162 -16.18 2.58 16.98
C ALA A 162 -16.08 1.05 16.96
N VAL A 163 -15.27 0.46 17.86
CA VAL A 163 -15.16 -0.99 18.02
C VAL A 163 -16.50 -1.59 18.45
N GLY A 164 -17.14 -1.02 19.48
CA GLY A 164 -18.45 -1.48 19.94
C GLY A 164 -19.52 -1.36 18.86
N GLY A 165 -19.53 -0.25 18.11
CA GLY A 165 -20.44 -0.01 17.00
C GLY A 165 -20.26 -1.03 15.88
N ALA A 166 -19.02 -1.33 15.48
CA ALA A 166 -18.75 -2.33 14.45
C ALA A 166 -19.31 -3.72 14.81
N ILE A 167 -19.23 -4.11 16.09
CA ILE A 167 -19.76 -5.39 16.59
C ILE A 167 -21.30 -5.38 16.62
N ILE A 168 -21.92 -4.27 17.04
CA ILE A 168 -23.38 -4.14 17.12
C ILE A 168 -24.01 -4.03 15.73
N GLY A 169 -23.32 -3.44 14.76
CA GLY A 169 -23.81 -3.20 13.39
C GLY A 169 -23.97 -4.45 12.53
N VAL A 170 -23.58 -5.63 13.02
CA VAL A 170 -23.57 -6.91 12.28
C VAL A 170 -24.91 -7.35 11.64
N PRO A 171 -26.12 -6.98 12.12
CA PRO A 171 -27.37 -7.43 11.48
C PRO A 171 -27.51 -7.05 9.99
N VAL A 172 -26.81 -6.01 9.53
CA VAL A 172 -26.72 -5.64 8.10
C VAL A 172 -25.27 -5.77 7.65
N PRO A 173 -24.89 -6.76 6.83
CA PRO A 173 -23.50 -6.99 6.47
C PRO A 173 -22.89 -5.78 5.76
N VAL A 174 -21.62 -5.51 6.07
CA VAL A 174 -20.78 -4.42 5.52
C VAL A 174 -21.25 -3.01 5.88
N ILE A 175 -22.45 -2.60 5.48
CA ILE A 175 -22.97 -1.24 5.69
C ILE A 175 -23.27 -0.99 7.17
N GLY A 176 -23.86 -1.96 7.85
CA GLY A 176 -24.21 -1.86 9.27
C GLY A 176 -22.99 -1.60 10.15
N PRO A 177 -21.94 -2.44 10.11
CA PRO A 177 -20.72 -2.23 10.89
C PRO A 177 -20.02 -0.90 10.60
N VAL A 178 -19.96 -0.47 9.33
CA VAL A 178 -19.32 0.80 8.95
C VAL A 178 -20.06 1.99 9.53
N LEU A 179 -21.38 2.07 9.30
CA LEU A 179 -22.21 3.17 9.82
C LEU A 179 -22.23 3.17 11.35
N ALA A 180 -22.35 1.99 11.96
CA ALA A 180 -22.33 1.86 13.41
C ALA A 180 -20.97 2.26 13.99
N ALA A 181 -19.85 1.88 13.38
CA ALA A 181 -18.52 2.30 13.84
C ALA A 181 -18.35 3.82 13.78
N ILE A 182 -18.81 4.48 12.71
CA ILE A 182 -18.72 5.93 12.57
C ILE A 182 -19.61 6.65 13.60
N LEU A 183 -20.86 6.21 13.76
CA LEU A 183 -21.80 6.85 14.67
C LEU A 183 -21.45 6.59 16.13
N PHE A 184 -21.19 5.34 16.51
CA PHE A 184 -20.78 5.02 17.88
C PHE A 184 -19.39 5.57 18.21
N GLY A 185 -18.49 5.68 17.22
CA GLY A 185 -17.24 6.40 17.37
C GLY A 185 -17.44 7.89 17.65
N GLY A 186 -18.42 8.53 17.02
CA GLY A 186 -18.84 9.89 17.36
C GLY A 186 -19.42 9.99 18.77
N VAL A 187 -20.36 9.10 19.13
CA VAL A 187 -20.98 9.07 20.48
C VAL A 187 -19.92 8.82 21.56
N GLY A 188 -18.98 7.91 21.31
CA GLY A 188 -17.85 7.66 22.17
C GLY A 188 -16.95 8.88 22.34
N ALA A 189 -16.72 9.64 21.27
CA ALA A 189 -15.99 10.90 21.34
C ALA A 189 -16.72 11.94 22.19
N MET A 190 -18.04 12.07 22.04
CA MET A 190 -18.88 12.94 22.84
C MET A 190 -18.81 12.58 24.33
N ALA A 191 -19.04 11.31 24.66
CA ALA A 191 -19.02 10.82 26.03
C ALA A 191 -17.64 11.01 26.68
N GLY A 192 -16.58 10.71 25.94
CA GLY A 192 -15.21 10.93 26.37
C GLY A 192 -14.89 12.41 26.61
N ALA A 193 -15.25 13.28 25.68
CA ALA A 193 -15.06 14.73 25.81
C ALA A 193 -15.77 15.27 27.06
N MET A 194 -17.02 14.86 27.26
CA MET A 194 -17.84 15.27 28.40
C MET A 194 -17.28 14.77 29.74
N TYR A 195 -16.81 13.53 29.78
CA TYR A 195 -16.11 12.97 30.94
C TYR A 195 -14.83 13.74 31.26
N GLY A 196 -14.04 14.08 30.24
CA GLY A 196 -12.82 14.86 30.41
C GLY A 196 -13.06 16.25 30.99
N GLU A 197 -14.08 16.97 30.50
CA GLU A 197 -14.45 18.29 31.03
C GLU A 197 -15.00 18.22 32.47
N TRP A 198 -15.80 17.20 32.78
CA TRP A 198 -16.32 16.98 34.13
C TRP A 198 -15.19 16.65 35.12
N SER A 199 -14.20 15.86 34.70
CA SER A 199 -13.01 15.55 35.49
C SER A 199 -12.11 16.76 35.75
N ASP A 200 -12.26 17.82 34.95
CA ASP A 200 -11.59 19.12 35.13
C ASP A 200 -12.44 20.13 35.94
N GLY A 201 -13.60 19.69 36.47
CA GLY A 201 -14.44 20.49 37.36
C GLY A 201 -15.42 21.42 36.66
N ARG A 202 -15.60 21.32 35.33
CA ARG A 202 -16.60 22.13 34.61
C ARG A 202 -18.02 21.61 34.84
N ALA A 203 -18.99 22.53 34.89
CA ALA A 203 -20.39 22.19 35.01
C ALA A 203 -20.89 21.48 33.74
N TRP A 204 -21.72 20.45 33.91
CA TRP A 204 -22.21 19.60 32.82
C TRP A 204 -22.87 20.37 31.66
N ARG A 205 -23.58 21.46 31.96
CA ARG A 205 -24.22 22.32 30.95
C ARG A 205 -23.23 23.06 30.06
N ASP A 206 -22.07 23.42 30.60
CA ASP A 206 -21.06 24.18 29.85
C ASP A 206 -20.26 23.25 28.92
N SER A 207 -20.08 21.99 29.33
CA SER A 207 -19.38 20.94 28.59
C SER A 207 -20.14 20.41 27.36
N TRP A 208 -21.45 20.66 27.25
CA TRP A 208 -22.29 20.14 26.18
C TRP A 208 -21.86 20.63 24.79
N SER A 209 -21.47 21.90 24.68
CA SER A 209 -20.99 22.50 23.43
C SER A 209 -19.71 21.82 22.92
N ILE A 210 -18.79 21.51 23.84
CA ILE A 210 -17.53 20.80 23.59
C ILE A 210 -17.79 19.36 23.15
N ALA A 211 -18.67 18.67 23.87
CA ALA A 211 -19.01 17.27 23.58
C ALA A 211 -19.69 17.13 22.20
N HIS A 212 -20.59 18.04 21.83
CA HIS A 212 -21.25 18.02 20.53
C HIS A 212 -20.30 18.39 19.38
N ALA A 213 -19.36 19.30 19.62
CA ALA A 213 -18.30 19.60 18.66
C ALA A 213 -17.36 18.40 18.46
N ALA A 214 -17.04 17.66 19.52
CA ALA A 214 -16.24 16.43 19.45
C ALA A 214 -16.95 15.32 18.64
N PHE A 215 -18.27 15.17 18.80
CA PHE A 215 -19.08 14.25 18.00
C PHE A 215 -18.97 14.56 16.50
N TRP A 216 -19.34 15.76 16.09
CA TRP A 216 -19.38 16.12 14.67
C TRP A 216 -17.99 16.22 14.04
N GLY A 217 -17.01 16.73 14.79
CA GLY A 217 -15.62 16.75 14.36
C GLY A 217 -15.11 15.34 14.09
N ARG A 218 -15.43 14.39 14.98
CA ARG A 218 -15.07 12.98 14.79
C ARG A 218 -15.83 12.37 13.60
N THR A 219 -17.15 12.48 13.54
CA THR A 219 -17.97 11.84 12.50
C THR A 219 -17.61 12.32 11.10
N PHE A 220 -17.53 13.62 10.87
CA PHE A 220 -17.16 14.16 9.57
C PHE A 220 -15.69 13.93 9.23
N GLY A 221 -14.80 13.97 10.23
CA GLY A 221 -13.39 13.62 10.06
C GLY A 221 -13.21 12.17 9.58
N THR A 222 -13.86 11.21 10.26
CA THR A 222 -13.83 9.79 9.86
C THR A 222 -14.43 9.60 8.48
N LEU A 223 -15.58 10.22 8.18
CA LEU A 223 -16.24 10.10 6.88
C LEU A 223 -15.34 10.58 5.74
N GLY A 224 -14.70 11.75 5.90
CA GLY A 224 -13.78 12.29 4.90
C GLY A 224 -12.56 11.40 4.69
N LYS A 225 -11.93 10.95 5.79
CA LYS A 225 -10.79 10.03 5.74
C LYS A 225 -11.14 8.67 5.14
N PHE A 226 -12.33 8.16 5.45
CA PHE A 226 -12.85 6.90 4.93
C PHE A 226 -13.16 7.01 3.44
N ALA A 227 -13.73 8.12 2.96
CA ALA A 227 -13.93 8.37 1.53
C ALA A 227 -12.60 8.44 0.76
N ALA A 228 -11.58 9.09 1.33
CA ALA A 228 -10.24 9.11 0.76
C ALA A 228 -9.61 7.69 0.70
N GLY A 229 -9.79 6.89 1.75
CA GLY A 229 -9.33 5.50 1.77
C GLY A 229 -10.04 4.62 0.72
N LEU A 230 -11.32 4.87 0.45
CA LEU A 230 -12.04 4.20 -0.63
C LEU A 230 -11.40 4.50 -1.99
N ALA A 231 -10.99 5.75 -2.24
CA ALA A 231 -10.28 6.09 -3.46
C ALA A 231 -8.96 5.31 -3.61
N ILE A 232 -8.21 5.11 -2.52
CA ILE A 232 -6.98 4.29 -2.51
C ILE A 232 -7.28 2.82 -2.90
N VAL A 233 -8.36 2.24 -2.35
CA VAL A 233 -8.79 0.88 -2.70
C VAL A 233 -9.18 0.80 -4.18
N LEU A 234 -9.91 1.79 -4.70
CA LEU A 234 -10.28 1.84 -6.12
C LEU A 234 -9.06 1.98 -7.03
N ILE A 235 -8.04 2.73 -6.60
CA ILE A 235 -6.75 2.83 -7.31
C ILE A 235 -6.05 1.46 -7.33
N ALA A 236 -6.02 0.74 -6.20
CA ALA A 236 -5.45 -0.61 -6.15
C ALA A 236 -6.17 -1.57 -7.10
N ILE A 237 -7.51 -1.57 -7.08
CA ILE A 237 -8.33 -2.38 -7.99
C ILE A 237 -8.06 -2.00 -9.45
N GLY A 238 -8.06 -0.70 -9.76
CA GLY A 238 -7.79 -0.20 -11.11
C GLY A 238 -6.39 -0.58 -11.60
N GLY A 239 -5.37 -0.44 -10.75
CA GLY A 239 -4.00 -0.83 -11.07
C GLY A 239 -3.86 -2.32 -11.38
N VAL A 240 -4.59 -3.18 -10.66
CA VAL A 240 -4.58 -4.63 -10.88
C VAL A 240 -5.39 -5.05 -12.11
N LEU A 241 -6.50 -4.39 -12.41
CA LEU A 241 -7.44 -4.84 -13.46
C LEU A 241 -7.18 -4.24 -14.84
N VAL A 242 -6.59 -3.04 -14.92
CA VAL A 242 -6.45 -2.29 -16.18
C VAL A 242 -5.14 -2.59 -16.91
N ASN A 243 -4.12 -3.11 -16.20
CA ASN A 243 -2.83 -3.53 -16.75
C ASN A 243 -2.80 -5.03 -17.01
#